data_AF-A0A0H2YZV4-F1
#
_entry.id   AF-A0A0H2YZV4-F1
#
_cell.length_a   1.000
_cell.length_b   1.000
_cell.length_c   1.000
_cell.angle_alpha   90.00
_cell.angle_beta   90.00
_cell.angle_gamma   90.00
#
_symmetry.space_group_name_H-M   'P 1'
#
loop_
_entity.id
_entity.type
_entity.pdbx_description
1 polymer ?
#
loop_
_entity_poly.entity_id
_entity_poly.type
_entity_poly.pdbx_seq_one_letter_code
_entity_poly.pdbx_strand_id
1 'polypeptide(L)'
;MNATAAQTKSLEWLNRLRANPKIPLIVAGSAAVAVMVALILWAKAPDYRTLFSNLSDQDGGAIVSQLTQMNIPYRFSEASGAIEVPADKVHELRLRLAQQGLPKGGAVGFELLDQEKFGISQFSEQVNYQRALEGELSRTIETIGPVKGARVHLAMPKPSLFVREQKSPSASVTVNLLPGRALDEGQISAIVHLVSSAVAGLPPGNVTLVDQGGHLLTQSNTSGRDLNDAQLKYASDVEGRIQRRIEAILSPIVGNGNIHAQVTAQLDFASKEQTEEQYRPNGDESHAALRSRQLNESEQSGSGYPGGVPGALSNQPAPANNAPISHASGKSK
;
A
#
# COMPACT_ATOMS: atom_id res chain seq x y z
N MET A 1 -36.03 -58.40 -48.69
CA MET A 1 -35.91 -57.96 -50.10
C MET A 1 -34.59 -57.22 -50.27
N ASN A 2 -33.81 -57.60 -51.27
CA ASN A 2 -32.62 -56.93 -51.85
C ASN A 2 -31.31 -56.90 -51.05
N ALA A 3 -30.52 -57.98 -51.15
CA ALA A 3 -29.07 -57.95 -50.93
C ALA A 3 -28.37 -59.12 -51.69
N THR A 4 -28.44 -59.15 -53.03
CA THR A 4 -27.77 -60.20 -53.84
C THR A 4 -27.18 -59.70 -55.16
N ALA A 5 -26.74 -58.43 -55.26
CA ALA A 5 -26.26 -57.86 -56.53
C ALA A 5 -24.81 -57.34 -56.56
N ALA A 6 -23.98 -57.59 -55.53
CA ALA A 6 -22.63 -57.01 -55.46
C ALA A 6 -21.47 -57.98 -55.77
N GLN A 7 -21.72 -59.29 -55.87
CA GLN A 7 -20.64 -60.29 -55.79
C GLN A 7 -20.13 -60.83 -57.14
N THR A 8 -20.70 -60.38 -58.26
CA THR A 8 -20.36 -60.89 -59.61
C THR A 8 -19.50 -59.95 -60.46
N LYS A 9 -19.32 -58.67 -60.07
CA LYS A 9 -18.50 -57.70 -60.83
C LYS A 9 -16.99 -57.85 -60.64
N SER A 10 -16.54 -58.45 -59.54
CA SER A 10 -15.10 -58.63 -59.25
C SER A 10 -14.43 -59.63 -60.21
N LEU A 11 -15.18 -60.62 -60.72
CA LEU A 11 -14.67 -61.70 -61.56
C LEU A 11 -14.55 -61.32 -63.06
N GLU A 12 -15.32 -60.36 -63.56
CA GLU A 12 -15.22 -59.91 -64.96
C GLU A 12 -14.04 -58.95 -65.22
N TRP A 13 -13.67 -58.13 -64.23
CA TRP A 13 -12.52 -57.20 -64.32
C TRP A 13 -11.18 -57.96 -64.42
N LEU A 14 -11.06 -59.07 -63.70
CA LEU A 14 -9.91 -59.98 -63.74
C LEU A 14 -9.67 -60.59 -65.14
N ASN A 15 -10.74 -60.88 -65.89
CA ASN A 15 -10.62 -61.41 -67.25
C ASN A 15 -10.36 -60.33 -68.31
N ARG A 16 -10.84 -59.09 -68.11
CA ARG A 16 -10.49 -57.94 -68.98
C ARG A 16 -9.04 -57.48 -68.80
N LEU A 17 -8.47 -57.65 -67.61
CA LEU A 17 -7.03 -57.45 -67.35
C LEU A 17 -6.13 -58.45 -68.09
N ARG A 18 -6.63 -59.67 -68.35
CA ARG A 18 -5.86 -60.75 -68.99
C ARG A 18 -5.94 -60.75 -70.52
N ALA A 19 -6.95 -60.10 -71.11
CA ALA A 19 -7.17 -60.04 -72.55
C ALA A 19 -6.38 -58.93 -73.27
N ASN A 20 -5.78 -57.99 -72.53
CA ASN A 20 -5.01 -56.89 -73.11
C ASN A 20 -3.74 -56.64 -72.28
N PRO A 21 -2.54 -57.09 -72.73
CA PRO A 21 -1.32 -57.08 -71.93
C PRO A 21 -0.82 -55.68 -71.53
N LYS A 22 -1.46 -54.61 -72.02
CA LYS A 22 -1.13 -53.21 -71.72
C LYS A 22 -1.77 -52.66 -70.44
N ILE A 23 -2.92 -53.18 -70.01
CA ILE A 23 -3.67 -52.70 -68.83
C ILE A 23 -2.97 -53.03 -67.50
N PRO A 24 -2.51 -54.27 -67.23
CA PRO A 24 -1.78 -54.56 -65.98
C PRO A 24 -0.46 -53.79 -65.89
N LEU A 25 0.17 -53.46 -67.04
CA LEU A 25 1.39 -52.66 -67.11
C LEU A 25 1.17 -51.20 -66.67
N ILE A 26 0.05 -50.58 -67.07
CA ILE A 26 -0.33 -49.22 -66.66
C ILE A 26 -0.69 -49.19 -65.16
N VAL A 27 -1.43 -50.20 -64.68
CA VAL A 27 -1.79 -50.30 -63.25
C VAL A 27 -0.55 -50.51 -62.39
N ALA A 28 0.35 -51.43 -62.77
CA ALA A 28 1.61 -51.65 -62.05
C ALA A 28 2.52 -50.40 -62.08
N GLY A 29 2.59 -49.70 -63.22
CA GLY A 29 3.31 -48.43 -63.34
C GLY A 29 2.74 -47.34 -62.41
N SER A 30 1.42 -47.18 -62.38
CA SER A 30 0.76 -46.21 -61.49
C SER A 30 0.94 -46.55 -60.01
N ALA A 31 0.91 -47.84 -59.64
CA ALA A 31 1.16 -48.30 -58.27
C ALA A 31 2.61 -48.07 -57.85
N ALA A 32 3.57 -48.31 -58.74
CA ALA A 32 4.99 -48.02 -58.47
C ALA A 32 5.22 -46.52 -58.26
N VAL A 33 4.59 -45.65 -59.07
CA VAL A 33 4.65 -44.19 -58.89
C VAL A 33 3.99 -43.77 -57.57
N ALA A 34 2.83 -44.33 -57.22
CA ALA A 34 2.16 -44.03 -55.96
C ALA A 34 3.00 -44.43 -54.73
N VAL A 35 3.63 -45.61 -54.76
CA VAL A 35 4.54 -46.07 -53.69
C VAL A 35 5.78 -45.16 -53.61
N MET A 36 6.34 -44.76 -54.75
CA MET A 36 7.49 -43.86 -54.78
C MET A 36 7.16 -42.47 -54.21
N VAL A 37 6.00 -41.91 -54.57
CA VAL A 37 5.52 -40.64 -54.00
C VAL A 37 5.24 -40.78 -52.50
N ALA A 38 4.64 -41.88 -52.06
CA ALA A 38 4.40 -42.15 -50.64
C ALA A 38 5.71 -42.25 -49.84
N LEU A 39 6.73 -42.92 -50.38
CA LEU A 39 8.06 -43.00 -49.75
C LEU A 39 8.76 -41.63 -49.67
N ILE A 40 8.64 -40.79 -50.71
CA ILE A 40 9.20 -39.43 -50.71
C ILE A 40 8.49 -38.54 -49.69
N LEU A 41 7.17 -38.64 -49.57
CA LEU A 41 6.40 -37.89 -48.57
C LEU A 41 6.69 -38.36 -47.14
N TRP A 42 6.91 -39.66 -46.94
CA TRP A 42 7.27 -40.22 -45.65
C TRP A 42 8.69 -39.82 -45.21
N ALA A 43 9.63 -39.73 -46.15
CA ALA A 43 10.99 -39.25 -45.89
C ALA A 43 11.06 -37.74 -45.59
N LYS A 44 10.01 -36.96 -45.90
CA LYS A 44 9.93 -35.50 -45.65
C LYS A 44 9.30 -35.14 -44.30
N ALA A 45 9.31 -36.03 -43.31
CA ALA A 45 8.88 -35.67 -41.96
C ALA A 45 9.73 -34.49 -41.43
N PRO A 46 9.12 -33.35 -41.05
CA PRO A 46 9.86 -32.22 -40.51
C PRO A 46 10.52 -32.61 -39.19
N ASP A 47 11.81 -32.33 -39.04
CA ASP A 47 12.51 -32.41 -37.75
C ASP A 47 12.01 -31.26 -36.87
N TYR A 48 11.53 -31.57 -35.66
CA TYR A 48 11.04 -30.56 -34.72
C TYR A 48 12.10 -30.31 -33.65
N ARG A 49 12.37 -29.04 -33.38
CA ARG A 49 13.32 -28.62 -32.34
C ARG A 49 12.68 -27.62 -31.40
N THR A 50 13.12 -27.66 -30.15
CA THR A 50 12.67 -26.76 -29.08
C THR A 50 13.01 -25.31 -29.41
N LEU A 51 11.99 -24.47 -29.57
CA LEU A 51 12.16 -23.04 -29.76
C LEU A 51 12.48 -22.36 -28.43
N PHE A 52 11.61 -22.57 -27.44
CA PHE A 52 11.73 -22.09 -26.07
C PHE A 52 11.22 -23.16 -25.09
N SER A 53 11.84 -23.22 -23.91
CA SER A 53 11.47 -24.07 -22.78
C SER A 53 11.22 -23.20 -21.55
N ASN A 54 10.43 -23.71 -20.59
CA ASN A 54 10.14 -23.03 -19.32
C ASN A 54 9.50 -21.63 -19.48
N LEU A 55 8.52 -21.53 -20.39
CA LEU A 55 7.76 -20.30 -20.63
C LEU A 55 6.64 -20.14 -19.60
N SER A 56 6.33 -18.90 -19.23
CA SER A 56 5.08 -18.59 -18.53
C SER A 56 3.87 -18.82 -19.44
N ASP A 57 2.69 -19.13 -18.90
CA ASP A 57 1.46 -19.34 -19.68
C ASP A 57 1.14 -18.13 -20.59
N GLN A 58 1.44 -16.92 -20.10
CA GLN A 58 1.26 -15.67 -20.84
C GLN A 58 2.23 -15.56 -22.03
N ASP A 59 3.52 -15.85 -21.83
CA ASP A 59 4.51 -15.83 -22.91
C ASP A 59 4.25 -16.98 -23.90
N GLY A 60 3.84 -18.14 -23.42
CA GLY A 60 3.44 -19.29 -24.25
C GLY A 60 2.28 -18.95 -25.17
N GLY A 61 1.21 -18.36 -24.63
CA GLY A 61 0.06 -17.89 -25.42
C GLY A 61 0.44 -16.82 -26.46
N ALA A 62 1.28 -15.85 -26.07
CA ALA A 62 1.74 -14.81 -26.98
C ALA A 62 2.60 -15.37 -28.12
N ILE A 63 3.53 -16.30 -27.83
CA ILE A 63 4.37 -16.97 -28.83
C ILE A 63 3.51 -17.83 -29.76
N VAL A 64 2.56 -18.61 -29.24
CA VAL A 64 1.64 -19.41 -30.06
C VAL A 64 0.79 -18.54 -30.97
N SER A 65 0.29 -17.41 -30.47
CA SER A 65 -0.50 -16.48 -31.29
C SER A 65 0.30 -15.95 -32.48
N GLN A 66 1.59 -15.64 -32.27
CA GLN A 66 2.49 -15.16 -33.31
C GLN A 66 2.91 -16.27 -34.29
N LEU A 67 3.21 -17.47 -33.78
CA LEU A 67 3.49 -18.64 -34.64
C LEU A 67 2.29 -18.97 -35.54
N THR A 68 1.08 -18.89 -34.99
CA THR A 68 -0.17 -19.09 -35.73
C THR A 68 -0.37 -17.99 -36.78
N GLN A 69 -0.13 -16.72 -36.41
CA GLN A 69 -0.22 -15.58 -37.34
C GLN A 69 0.78 -15.67 -38.49
N MET A 70 1.96 -16.24 -38.23
CA MET A 70 2.99 -16.51 -39.25
C MET A 70 2.76 -17.82 -40.04
N ASN A 71 1.67 -18.57 -39.78
CA ASN A 71 1.37 -19.88 -40.37
C ASN A 71 2.52 -20.89 -40.19
N ILE A 72 3.13 -20.91 -39.01
CA ILE A 72 4.21 -21.84 -38.69
C ILE A 72 3.65 -23.00 -37.87
N PRO A 73 3.83 -24.25 -38.33
CA PRO A 73 3.39 -25.40 -37.56
C PRO A 73 4.19 -25.49 -36.27
N TYR A 74 3.50 -25.67 -35.15
CA TYR A 74 4.09 -25.82 -33.83
C TYR A 74 3.56 -27.09 -33.15
N ARG A 75 4.34 -27.61 -32.20
CA ARG A 75 3.94 -28.72 -31.34
C ARG A 75 4.24 -28.36 -29.89
N PHE A 76 3.39 -28.82 -28.99
CA PHE A 76 3.64 -28.75 -27.56
C PHE A 76 4.20 -30.08 -27.07
N SER A 77 5.34 -30.02 -26.39
CA SER A 77 5.92 -31.17 -25.72
C SER A 77 5.35 -31.24 -24.31
N GLU A 78 4.36 -32.12 -24.08
CA GLU A 78 3.72 -32.29 -22.76
C GLU A 78 4.72 -32.66 -21.64
N ALA A 79 5.83 -33.30 -21.99
CA ALA A 79 6.87 -33.70 -21.04
C ALA A 79 7.74 -32.53 -20.54
N SER A 80 7.84 -31.42 -21.29
CA SER A 80 8.78 -30.33 -20.99
C SER A 80 8.15 -28.94 -21.00
N GLY A 81 6.87 -28.82 -21.33
CA GLY A 81 6.21 -27.51 -21.52
C GLY A 81 6.85 -26.67 -22.64
N ALA A 82 7.64 -27.30 -23.52
CA ALA A 82 8.36 -26.59 -24.57
C ALA A 82 7.52 -26.45 -25.85
N ILE A 83 7.70 -25.32 -26.53
CA ILE A 83 7.14 -25.09 -27.87
C ILE A 83 8.18 -25.54 -28.89
N GLU A 84 7.80 -26.51 -29.72
CA GLU A 84 8.64 -27.07 -30.78
C GLU A 84 8.19 -26.56 -32.15
N VAL A 85 9.16 -26.24 -33.01
CA VAL A 85 8.95 -25.77 -34.39
C VAL A 85 9.91 -26.49 -35.33
N PRO A 86 9.66 -26.50 -36.66
CA PRO A 86 10.57 -27.10 -37.62
C PRO A 86 12.01 -26.58 -37.46
N ALA A 87 12.97 -27.50 -37.42
CA ALA A 87 14.39 -27.26 -37.13
C ALA A 87 14.97 -26.15 -38.03
N ASP A 88 14.56 -26.13 -39.29
CA ASP A 88 14.97 -25.18 -40.33
C ASP A 88 14.64 -23.73 -39.97
N LYS A 89 13.60 -23.50 -39.16
CA LYS A 89 13.06 -22.17 -38.84
C LYS A 89 13.39 -21.68 -37.43
N VAL A 90 14.00 -22.49 -36.57
CA VAL A 90 14.22 -22.17 -35.14
C VAL A 90 14.98 -20.85 -34.97
N HIS A 91 16.11 -20.68 -35.65
CA HIS A 91 16.96 -19.50 -35.49
C HIS A 91 16.30 -18.24 -36.02
N GLU A 92 15.65 -18.32 -37.18
CA GLU A 92 14.90 -17.21 -37.75
C GLU A 92 13.73 -16.81 -36.84
N LEU A 93 13.01 -17.78 -36.29
CA LEU A 93 11.90 -17.55 -35.38
C LEU A 93 12.35 -16.91 -34.07
N ARG A 94 13.46 -17.34 -33.49
CA ARG A 94 14.03 -16.69 -32.30
C ARG A 94 14.35 -15.23 -32.58
N LEU A 95 14.95 -14.93 -33.73
CA LEU A 95 15.27 -13.55 -34.08
C LEU A 95 14.01 -12.71 -34.29
N ARG A 96 12.99 -13.23 -35.01
CA ARG A 96 11.73 -12.53 -35.24
C ARG A 96 10.92 -12.32 -33.96
N LEU A 97 10.83 -13.32 -33.10
CA LEU A 97 10.14 -13.20 -31.81
C LEU A 97 10.88 -12.24 -30.88
N ALA A 98 12.21 -12.25 -30.89
CA ALA A 98 13.01 -11.26 -30.15
C ALA A 98 12.79 -9.84 -30.66
N GLN A 99 12.65 -9.62 -31.98
CA GLN A 99 12.28 -8.31 -32.55
C GLN A 99 10.91 -7.82 -32.07
N GLN A 100 10.01 -8.76 -31.73
CA GLN A 100 8.69 -8.46 -31.16
C GLN A 100 8.71 -8.37 -29.62
N GLY A 101 9.88 -8.50 -28.99
CA GLY A 101 10.04 -8.47 -27.54
C GLY A 101 9.50 -9.70 -26.81
N LEU A 102 9.44 -10.86 -27.49
CA LEU A 102 9.05 -12.14 -26.92
C LEU A 102 10.29 -13.04 -26.70
N PRO A 103 10.37 -13.80 -25.59
CA PRO A 103 9.46 -13.78 -24.43
C PRO A 103 9.63 -12.50 -23.62
N LYS A 104 8.55 -11.99 -23.02
CA LYS A 104 8.61 -10.74 -22.25
C LYS A 104 9.34 -10.91 -20.92
N GLY A 105 9.46 -12.15 -20.45
CA GLY A 105 10.07 -12.46 -19.17
C GLY A 105 9.11 -12.05 -18.05
N GLY A 106 8.59 -13.03 -17.33
CA GLY A 106 7.85 -12.73 -16.10
C GLY A 106 8.76 -12.06 -15.06
N ALA A 107 8.17 -11.26 -14.18
CA ALA A 107 8.86 -10.85 -12.96
C ALA A 107 9.31 -12.12 -12.22
N VAL A 108 10.62 -12.24 -11.98
CA VAL A 108 11.22 -13.35 -11.24
C VAL A 108 11.02 -13.05 -9.76
N GLY A 109 10.28 -13.89 -9.05
CA GLY A 109 10.03 -13.80 -7.61
C GLY A 109 11.01 -14.67 -6.83
N PHE A 110 10.50 -15.40 -5.83
CA PHE A 110 11.33 -16.29 -5.00
C PHE A 110 11.88 -17.52 -5.74
N GLU A 111 11.46 -17.77 -6.99
CA GLU A 111 11.97 -18.88 -7.79
C GLU A 111 13.48 -18.75 -8.09
N LEU A 112 14.04 -17.54 -7.95
CA LEU A 112 15.49 -17.29 -8.05
C LEU A 112 16.28 -17.90 -6.88
N LEU A 113 15.63 -18.12 -5.73
CA LEU A 113 16.26 -18.65 -4.52
C LEU A 113 16.34 -20.18 -4.52
N ASP A 114 15.44 -20.85 -5.26
CA ASP A 114 15.39 -22.31 -5.38
C ASP A 114 16.61 -22.90 -6.11
N GLN A 115 17.31 -22.07 -6.90
CA GLN A 115 18.56 -22.45 -7.55
C GLN A 115 19.75 -22.20 -6.62
N GLU A 116 19.89 -23.05 -5.60
CA GLU A 116 21.03 -23.00 -4.67
C GLU A 116 22.35 -23.25 -5.41
N LYS A 117 23.15 -22.20 -5.57
CA LYS A 117 24.54 -22.30 -6.02
C LYS A 117 25.42 -22.37 -4.78
N PHE A 118 26.13 -23.48 -4.59
CA PHE A 118 27.12 -23.60 -3.52
C PHE A 118 28.21 -22.51 -3.66
N GLY A 119 28.51 -21.80 -2.57
CA GLY A 119 29.57 -20.78 -2.51
C GLY A 119 29.14 -19.33 -2.77
N ILE A 120 27.84 -19.00 -2.68
CA ILE A 120 27.39 -17.61 -2.80
C ILE A 120 27.83 -16.74 -1.61
N SER A 121 28.16 -15.48 -1.89
CA SER A 121 28.42 -14.46 -0.86
C SER A 121 27.11 -13.98 -0.22
N GLN A 122 27.13 -13.62 1.06
CA GLN A 122 26.02 -12.97 1.76
C GLN A 122 25.50 -11.72 1.01
N PHE A 123 26.37 -10.99 0.31
CA PHE A 123 25.94 -9.87 -0.53
C PHE A 123 25.09 -10.33 -1.72
N SER A 124 25.46 -11.44 -2.36
CA SER A 124 24.69 -12.01 -3.47
C SER A 124 23.34 -12.53 -3.00
N GLU A 125 23.29 -13.15 -1.82
CA GLU A 125 22.06 -13.62 -1.19
C GLU A 125 21.10 -12.46 -0.92
N GLN A 126 21.59 -11.38 -0.31
CA GLN A 126 20.79 -10.18 -0.04
C GLN A 126 20.22 -9.55 -1.32
N VAL A 127 21.03 -9.48 -2.38
CA VAL A 127 20.59 -8.92 -3.68
C VAL A 127 19.57 -9.84 -4.37
N ASN A 128 19.71 -11.16 -4.23
CA ASN A 128 18.74 -12.10 -4.77
C ASN A 128 17.43 -12.05 -3.99
N TYR A 129 17.49 -11.99 -2.64
CA TYR A 129 16.33 -11.79 -1.78
C TYR A 129 15.58 -10.50 -2.12
N GLN A 130 16.30 -9.39 -2.29
CA GLN A 130 15.71 -8.12 -2.71
C GLN A 130 15.00 -8.25 -4.07
N ARG A 131 15.65 -8.85 -5.07
CA ARG A 131 15.05 -9.04 -6.40
C ARG A 131 13.80 -9.92 -6.34
N ALA A 132 13.84 -10.98 -5.55
CA ALA A 132 12.69 -11.85 -5.34
C ALA A 132 11.52 -11.10 -4.69
N LEU A 133 11.79 -10.30 -3.66
CA LEU A 133 10.78 -9.49 -2.98
C LEU A 133 10.14 -8.45 -3.91
N GLU A 134 10.96 -7.77 -4.74
CA GLU A 134 10.47 -6.84 -5.77
C GLU A 134 9.56 -7.55 -6.79
N GLY A 135 9.91 -8.76 -7.20
CA GLY A 135 9.11 -9.59 -8.11
C GLY A 135 7.76 -10.01 -7.51
N GLU A 136 7.76 -10.52 -6.28
CA GLU A 136 6.53 -10.94 -5.59
C GLU A 136 5.59 -9.76 -5.30
N LEU A 137 6.14 -8.61 -4.89
CA LEU A 137 5.35 -7.40 -4.70
C LEU A 137 4.71 -6.95 -6.02
N SER A 138 5.45 -7.00 -7.11
CA SER A 138 4.93 -6.68 -8.44
C SER A 138 3.76 -7.60 -8.81
N ARG A 139 3.93 -8.91 -8.65
CA ARG A 139 2.89 -9.92 -8.93
C ARG A 139 1.66 -9.75 -8.03
N THR A 140 1.85 -9.40 -6.77
CA THR A 140 0.75 -9.12 -5.83
C THR A 140 -0.05 -7.88 -6.24
N ILE A 141 0.63 -6.79 -6.61
CA ILE A 141 -0.02 -5.54 -7.04
C ILE A 141 -0.78 -5.74 -8.36
N GLU A 142 -0.31 -6.61 -9.25
CA GLU A 142 -1.00 -6.98 -10.48
C GLU A 142 -2.35 -7.69 -10.26
N THR A 143 -2.59 -8.26 -9.07
CA THR A 143 -3.90 -8.84 -8.75
C THR A 143 -4.98 -7.79 -8.47
N ILE A 144 -4.59 -6.52 -8.31
CA ILE A 144 -5.50 -5.41 -8.06
C ILE A 144 -6.19 -5.03 -9.39
N GLY A 145 -7.52 -5.12 -9.42
CA GLY A 145 -8.33 -5.14 -10.66
C GLY A 145 -7.94 -4.18 -11.82
N PRO A 146 -7.71 -2.87 -11.60
CA PRO A 146 -7.33 -1.95 -12.69
C PRO A 146 -5.87 -2.05 -13.15
N VAL A 147 -5.01 -2.81 -12.44
CA VAL A 147 -3.58 -2.93 -12.73
C VAL A 147 -3.34 -4.05 -13.75
N LYS A 148 -2.76 -3.69 -14.90
CA LYS A 148 -2.33 -4.62 -15.95
C LYS A 148 -0.93 -5.17 -15.70
N GLY A 149 -0.05 -4.36 -15.11
CA GLY A 149 1.33 -4.70 -14.84
C GLY A 149 1.89 -3.80 -13.75
N ALA A 150 2.80 -4.29 -12.93
CA ALA A 150 3.46 -3.48 -11.92
C ALA A 150 4.97 -3.71 -11.92
N ARG A 151 5.71 -2.69 -11.51
CA ARG A 151 7.15 -2.80 -11.27
C ARG A 151 7.48 -2.10 -9.96
N VAL A 152 8.12 -2.84 -9.06
CA VAL A 152 8.55 -2.35 -7.75
C VAL A 152 10.06 -2.28 -7.71
N HIS A 153 10.60 -1.18 -7.20
CA HIS A 153 12.01 -1.00 -6.90
C HIS A 153 12.16 -0.64 -5.44
N LEU A 154 12.96 -1.43 -4.71
CA LEU A 154 13.25 -1.22 -3.30
C LEU A 154 14.64 -0.63 -3.13
N ALA A 155 14.77 0.36 -2.25
CA ALA A 155 16.05 0.89 -1.82
C ALA A 155 16.23 0.57 -0.34
N MET A 156 16.81 -0.61 -0.07
CA MET A 156 17.11 -1.06 1.29
C MET A 156 18.57 -0.71 1.65
N PRO A 157 18.80 0.06 2.72
CA PRO A 157 20.15 0.36 3.18
C PRO A 157 20.80 -0.87 3.81
N LYS A 158 22.12 -0.98 3.68
CA LYS A 158 22.88 -2.08 4.31
C LYS A 158 22.97 -1.85 5.82
N PRO A 159 22.69 -2.86 6.66
CA PRO A 159 22.92 -2.75 8.09
C PRO A 159 24.42 -2.61 8.34
N SER A 160 24.83 -1.57 9.07
CA SER A 160 26.21 -1.32 9.47
C SER A 160 26.27 -0.98 10.95
N LEU A 161 27.15 -1.66 11.68
CA LEU A 161 27.39 -1.41 13.10
C LEU A 161 28.16 -0.11 13.37
N PHE A 162 28.63 0.55 12.30
CA PHE A 162 29.48 1.75 12.37
C PHE A 162 28.72 3.06 12.09
N VAL A 163 27.42 2.98 11.79
CA VAL A 163 26.61 4.16 11.47
C VAL A 163 25.60 4.40 12.57
N ARG A 164 25.64 5.61 13.15
CA ARG A 164 24.75 6.06 14.25
C ARG A 164 23.32 6.32 13.77
N GLU A 165 23.15 6.72 12.51
CA GLU A 165 21.85 6.96 11.86
C GLU A 165 21.64 6.02 10.68
N GLN A 166 20.73 5.07 10.84
CA GLN A 166 20.30 4.22 9.73
C GLN A 166 19.35 5.02 8.83
N LYS A 167 19.65 5.07 7.53
CA LYS A 167 18.72 5.62 6.54
C LYS A 167 17.46 4.75 6.52
N SER A 168 16.30 5.37 6.39
CA SER A 168 15.06 4.62 6.18
C SER A 168 15.03 4.01 4.78
N PRO A 169 14.50 2.79 4.61
CA PRO A 169 14.18 2.25 3.29
C PRO A 169 13.23 3.17 2.50
N SER A 170 13.29 3.07 1.19
CA SER A 170 12.32 3.69 0.28
C SER A 170 11.91 2.72 -0.84
N ALA A 171 10.76 3.00 -1.45
CA ALA A 171 10.24 2.18 -2.54
C ALA A 171 9.66 3.05 -3.65
N SER A 172 9.86 2.65 -4.89
CA SER A 172 9.22 3.23 -6.06
C SER A 172 8.42 2.17 -6.78
N VAL A 173 7.14 2.46 -7.01
CA VAL A 173 6.19 1.57 -7.65
C VAL A 173 5.67 2.24 -8.91
N THR A 174 5.91 1.60 -10.05
CA THR A 174 5.30 2.00 -11.32
C THR A 174 4.18 1.02 -11.65
N VAL A 175 2.99 1.55 -11.90
CA VAL A 175 1.82 0.77 -12.30
C VAL A 175 1.47 1.05 -13.74
N ASN A 176 1.14 -0.01 -14.46
CA ASN A 176 0.52 0.06 -15.77
C ASN A 176 -0.94 -0.34 -15.61
N LEU A 177 -1.85 0.58 -15.89
CA LEU A 177 -3.29 0.41 -15.76
C LEU A 177 -3.91 -0.10 -17.07
N LEU A 178 -5.09 -0.70 -16.94
CA LEU A 178 -5.92 -1.04 -18.09
C LEU A 178 -6.40 0.23 -18.81
N PRO A 179 -6.57 0.20 -20.15
CA PRO A 179 -7.04 1.36 -20.91
C PRO A 179 -8.37 1.92 -20.37
N GLY A 180 -8.42 3.23 -20.10
CA GLY A 180 -9.61 3.91 -19.59
C GLY A 180 -9.91 3.64 -18.11
N ARG A 181 -9.00 3.00 -17.37
CA ARG A 181 -9.08 2.83 -15.90
C ARG A 181 -8.11 3.77 -15.21
N ALA A 182 -8.50 4.19 -14.00
CA ALA A 182 -7.67 4.92 -13.06
C ALA A 182 -7.74 4.21 -11.70
N LEU A 183 -6.70 4.38 -10.88
CA LEU A 183 -6.74 3.95 -9.47
C LEU A 183 -7.52 4.98 -8.66
N ASP A 184 -8.37 4.50 -7.75
CA ASP A 184 -8.96 5.35 -6.73
C ASP A 184 -8.00 5.61 -5.56
N GLU A 185 -8.28 6.60 -4.74
CA GLU A 185 -7.46 6.98 -3.59
C GLU A 185 -7.28 5.82 -2.59
N GLY A 186 -8.32 5.00 -2.40
CA GLY A 186 -8.29 3.84 -1.51
C GLY A 186 -7.36 2.74 -2.02
N GLN A 187 -7.36 2.49 -3.32
CA GLN A 187 -6.47 1.54 -4.01
C GLN A 187 -5.02 2.03 -3.97
N ILE A 188 -4.79 3.34 -4.14
CA ILE A 188 -3.46 3.94 -3.99
C ILE A 188 -2.95 3.72 -2.56
N SER A 189 -3.75 4.05 -1.53
CA SER A 189 -3.39 3.80 -0.13
C SER A 189 -3.17 2.31 0.16
N ALA A 190 -4.00 1.42 -0.40
CA ALA A 190 -3.84 -0.02 -0.23
C ALA A 190 -2.49 -0.52 -0.80
N ILE A 191 -2.10 -0.07 -1.99
CA ILE A 191 -0.80 -0.41 -2.60
C ILE A 191 0.35 0.11 -1.72
N VAL A 192 0.26 1.37 -1.26
CA VAL A 192 1.28 1.98 -0.40
C VAL A 192 1.45 1.20 0.90
N HIS A 193 0.36 0.85 1.58
CA HIS A 193 0.41 0.09 2.81
C HIS A 193 0.85 -1.35 2.62
N LEU A 194 0.47 -1.99 1.51
CA LEU A 194 0.94 -3.32 1.15
C LEU A 194 2.47 -3.34 1.04
N VAL A 195 3.05 -2.42 0.27
CA VAL A 195 4.51 -2.32 0.10
C VAL A 195 5.22 -1.94 1.39
N SER A 196 4.68 -0.96 2.13
CA SER A 196 5.23 -0.52 3.43
C SER A 196 5.25 -1.65 4.46
N SER A 197 4.21 -2.49 4.50
CA SER A 197 4.13 -3.61 5.44
C SER A 197 5.03 -4.80 5.05
N ALA A 198 5.33 -4.96 3.76
CA ALA A 198 6.18 -6.04 3.27
C ALA A 198 7.69 -5.81 3.50
N VAL A 199 8.10 -4.56 3.75
CA VAL A 199 9.51 -4.20 3.95
C VAL A 199 9.69 -3.66 5.37
N ALA A 200 10.55 -4.32 6.14
CA ALA A 200 10.83 -3.92 7.51
C ALA A 200 11.37 -2.49 7.58
N GLY A 201 10.71 -1.64 8.38
CA GLY A 201 11.12 -0.26 8.61
C GLY A 201 10.85 0.71 7.45
N LEU A 202 10.09 0.32 6.42
CA LEU A 202 9.67 1.20 5.33
C LEU A 202 8.41 1.99 5.73
N PRO A 203 8.50 3.30 6.02
CA PRO A 203 7.30 4.10 6.30
C PRO A 203 6.49 4.31 5.01
N PRO A 204 5.15 4.39 5.08
CA PRO A 204 4.29 4.57 3.90
C PRO A 204 4.58 5.87 3.16
N GLY A 205 5.05 6.91 3.85
CA GLY A 205 5.46 8.18 3.24
C GLY A 205 6.66 8.10 2.30
N ASN A 206 7.46 7.03 2.38
CA ASN A 206 8.63 6.79 1.53
C ASN A 206 8.32 5.88 0.32
N VAL A 207 7.04 5.61 0.07
CA VAL A 207 6.59 4.85 -1.09
C VAL A 207 6.05 5.81 -2.13
N THR A 208 6.65 5.84 -3.32
CA THR A 208 6.19 6.67 -4.43
C THR A 208 5.48 5.80 -5.46
N LEU A 209 4.23 6.13 -5.79
CA LEU A 209 3.43 5.43 -6.81
C LEU A 209 3.29 6.31 -8.05
N VAL A 210 3.63 5.77 -9.22
CA VAL A 210 3.59 6.48 -10.50
C VAL A 210 2.84 5.65 -11.53
N ASP A 211 2.02 6.31 -12.34
CA ASP A 211 1.27 5.71 -13.46
C ASP A 211 2.12 5.61 -14.75
N GLN A 212 1.70 4.81 -15.74
CA GLN A 212 2.40 4.72 -17.04
C GLN A 212 2.54 6.06 -17.78
N GLY A 213 1.69 7.04 -17.48
CA GLY A 213 1.74 8.40 -18.03
C GLY A 213 2.77 9.31 -17.36
N GLY A 214 3.49 8.84 -16.33
CA GLY A 214 4.40 9.66 -15.53
C GLY A 214 3.69 10.52 -14.47
N HIS A 215 2.39 10.28 -14.23
CA HIS A 215 1.65 10.96 -13.18
C HIS A 215 1.99 10.35 -11.82
N LEU A 216 2.46 11.20 -10.90
CA LEU A 216 2.63 10.81 -9.50
C LEU A 216 1.25 10.67 -8.85
N LEU A 217 0.91 9.45 -8.43
CA LEU A 217 -0.37 9.12 -7.80
C LEU A 217 -0.31 9.27 -6.28
N THR A 218 0.87 9.09 -5.68
CA THR A 218 1.10 9.38 -4.26
C THR A 218 1.40 10.85 -4.08
N GLN A 219 0.54 11.58 -3.36
CA GLN A 219 0.92 12.89 -2.85
C GLN A 219 1.83 12.65 -1.64
N SER A 220 3.14 12.72 -1.85
CA SER A 220 4.09 12.55 -0.73
C SER A 220 4.08 13.84 0.09
N ASN A 221 3.48 13.75 1.28
CA ASN A 221 3.72 14.58 2.47
C ASN A 221 4.34 15.95 2.17
N THR A 222 3.62 16.81 1.45
CA THR A 222 3.84 18.24 1.64
C THR A 222 3.14 18.53 2.96
N SER A 223 3.91 18.49 4.06
CA SER A 223 3.45 18.33 5.45
C SER A 223 2.42 19.35 5.98
N GLY A 224 1.92 20.25 5.13
CA GLY A 224 0.81 21.16 5.43
C GLY A 224 -0.43 21.03 4.53
N ARG A 225 -0.42 20.22 3.45
CA ARG A 225 -1.55 20.12 2.50
C ARG A 225 -2.43 18.90 2.73
N ASP A 226 -1.85 17.74 3.04
CA ASP A 226 -2.64 16.50 3.26
C ASP A 226 -3.54 16.60 4.52
N LEU A 227 -3.06 17.24 5.59
CA LEU A 227 -3.88 17.52 6.76
C LEU A 227 -5.07 18.43 6.43
N ASN A 228 -4.87 19.38 5.50
CA ASN A 228 -5.91 20.31 5.07
C ASN A 228 -6.94 19.60 4.19
N ASP A 229 -6.52 18.69 3.31
CA ASP A 229 -7.42 17.91 2.45
C ASP A 229 -8.22 16.89 3.28
N ALA A 230 -7.62 16.24 4.27
CA ALA A 230 -8.32 15.37 5.20
C ALA A 230 -9.36 16.14 6.04
N GLN A 231 -9.01 17.33 6.52
CA GLN A 231 -9.92 18.24 7.21
C GLN A 231 -11.08 18.69 6.31
N LEU A 232 -10.81 19.02 5.05
CA LEU A 232 -11.83 19.41 4.07
C LEU A 232 -12.77 18.23 3.73
N LYS A 233 -12.23 17.03 3.57
CA LYS A 233 -13.01 15.81 3.34
C LYS A 233 -13.91 15.50 4.54
N TYR A 234 -13.39 15.66 5.76
CA TYR A 234 -14.17 15.51 6.97
C TYR A 234 -15.27 16.58 7.08
N ALA A 235 -14.97 17.84 6.77
CA ALA A 235 -15.96 18.91 6.72
C ALA A 235 -17.08 18.61 5.72
N SER A 236 -16.73 18.19 4.50
CA SER A 236 -17.70 17.80 3.46
C SER A 236 -18.55 16.59 3.87
N ASP A 237 -17.98 15.60 4.57
CA ASP A 237 -18.77 14.47 5.08
C ASP A 237 -19.76 14.91 6.17
N VAL A 238 -19.34 15.78 7.10
CA VAL A 238 -20.23 16.37 8.12
C VAL A 238 -21.36 17.16 7.45
N GLU A 239 -21.02 18.06 6.52
CA GLU A 239 -21.99 18.86 5.76
C GLU A 239 -22.97 17.98 4.98
N GLY A 240 -22.46 16.98 4.26
CA GLY A 240 -23.28 16.04 3.47
C GLY A 240 -24.17 15.14 4.33
N ARG A 241 -23.76 14.79 5.55
CA ARG A 241 -24.62 14.08 6.51
C ARG A 241 -25.76 14.96 7.01
N ILE A 242 -25.48 16.22 7.35
CA ILE A 242 -26.51 17.16 7.82
C ILE A 242 -27.46 17.53 6.68
N GLN A 243 -26.95 17.79 5.48
CA GLN A 243 -27.76 18.06 4.29
C GLN A 243 -28.75 16.92 4.03
N ARG A 244 -28.28 15.66 3.95
CA ARG A 244 -29.14 14.49 3.76
C ARG A 244 -30.18 14.35 4.87
N ARG A 245 -29.84 14.70 6.11
CA ARG A 245 -30.78 14.68 7.24
C ARG A 245 -31.87 15.73 7.10
N ILE A 246 -31.54 16.95 6.67
CA ILE A 246 -32.50 18.03 6.43
C ILE A 246 -33.47 17.65 5.30
N GLU A 247 -32.91 17.18 4.18
CA GLU A 247 -33.68 16.72 3.03
C GLU A 247 -34.62 15.56 3.43
N ALA A 248 -34.13 14.55 4.16
CA ALA A 248 -34.95 13.42 4.59
C ALA A 248 -36.12 13.81 5.52
N ILE A 249 -35.95 14.79 6.40
CA ILE A 249 -37.00 15.24 7.34
C ILE A 249 -38.09 16.03 6.60
N LEU A 250 -37.71 16.85 5.64
CA LEU A 250 -38.61 17.78 4.97
C LEU A 250 -39.24 17.21 3.70
N SER A 251 -38.60 16.22 3.06
CA SER A 251 -39.10 15.58 1.83
C SER A 251 -40.53 15.03 1.94
N PRO A 252 -40.97 14.41 3.06
CA PRO A 252 -42.36 13.96 3.21
C PRO A 252 -43.39 15.08 3.26
N ILE A 253 -42.99 16.30 3.58
CA ILE A 253 -43.88 17.46 3.74
C ILE A 253 -43.99 18.23 2.42
N VAL A 254 -42.87 18.47 1.74
CA VAL A 254 -42.79 19.34 0.55
C VAL A 254 -42.76 18.57 -0.77
N GLY A 255 -42.59 17.25 -0.72
CA GLY A 255 -42.44 16.39 -1.90
C GLY A 255 -40.98 16.24 -2.35
N ASN A 256 -40.67 15.08 -2.93
CA ASN A 256 -39.32 14.73 -3.37
C ASN A 256 -38.85 15.68 -4.50
N GLY A 257 -37.67 16.28 -4.36
CA GLY A 257 -37.10 17.21 -5.35
C GLY A 257 -37.55 18.67 -5.25
N ASN A 258 -38.48 19.00 -4.34
CA ASN A 258 -38.90 20.39 -4.09
C ASN A 258 -38.11 21.09 -2.97
N ILE A 259 -36.99 20.49 -2.55
CA ILE A 259 -36.14 21.01 -1.47
C ILE A 259 -34.67 20.96 -1.87
N HIS A 260 -33.96 22.04 -1.55
CA HIS A 260 -32.52 22.13 -1.63
C HIS A 260 -31.99 22.65 -0.29
N ALA A 261 -31.06 21.91 0.32
CA ALA A 261 -30.38 22.32 1.54
C ALA A 261 -28.88 22.45 1.25
N GLN A 262 -28.28 23.55 1.66
CA GLN A 262 -26.84 23.75 1.67
C GLN A 262 -26.40 23.96 3.11
N VAL A 263 -25.39 23.23 3.55
CA VAL A 263 -24.83 23.32 4.90
C VAL A 263 -23.39 23.75 4.78
N THR A 264 -22.97 24.68 5.63
CA THR A 264 -21.56 24.97 5.85
C THR A 264 -21.25 24.77 7.33
N ALA A 265 -20.23 23.97 7.64
CA ALA A 265 -19.85 23.65 9.00
C ALA A 265 -18.50 24.28 9.33
N GLN A 266 -18.47 25.15 10.34
CA GLN A 266 -17.21 25.63 10.91
C GLN A 266 -16.73 24.62 11.95
N LEU A 267 -15.65 23.91 11.62
CA LEU A 267 -15.05 22.89 12.48
C LEU A 267 -13.74 23.45 13.06
N ASP A 268 -13.58 23.33 14.37
CA ASP A 268 -12.32 23.63 15.04
C ASP A 268 -11.44 22.38 15.08
N PHE A 269 -10.32 22.41 14.37
CA PHE A 269 -9.33 21.34 14.32
C PHE A 269 -8.13 21.60 15.25
N ALA A 270 -8.21 22.59 16.15
CA ALA A 270 -7.16 22.87 17.09
C ALA A 270 -6.95 21.69 18.07
N SER A 271 -5.71 21.20 18.16
CA SER A 271 -5.33 20.27 19.22
C SER A 271 -5.27 21.03 20.55
N LYS A 272 -6.18 20.71 21.47
CA LYS A 272 -6.27 21.35 22.78
C LYS A 272 -5.92 20.36 23.88
N GLU A 273 -4.80 20.62 24.54
CA GLU A 273 -4.42 19.95 25.79
C GLU A 273 -4.80 20.86 26.96
N GLN A 274 -5.51 20.31 27.96
CA GLN A 274 -5.96 21.07 29.13
C GLN A 274 -5.61 20.30 30.39
N THR A 275 -4.75 20.90 31.21
CA THR A 275 -4.44 20.43 32.57
C THR A 275 -5.04 21.42 33.55
N GLU A 276 -5.95 20.94 34.40
CA GLU A 276 -6.59 21.76 35.43
C GLU A 276 -6.11 21.31 36.81
N GLU A 277 -5.49 22.24 37.54
CA GLU A 277 -5.07 22.03 38.91
C GLU A 277 -5.78 23.05 39.79
N GLN A 278 -6.74 22.58 40.58
CA GLN A 278 -7.59 23.45 41.39
C GLN A 278 -7.30 23.27 42.87
N TYR A 279 -6.94 24.38 43.53
CA TYR A 279 -6.76 24.46 44.97
C TYR A 279 -7.99 25.10 45.61
N ARG A 280 -8.50 24.51 46.69
CA ARG A 280 -9.58 25.13 47.47
C ARG A 280 -9.04 26.31 48.27
N PRO A 281 -9.77 27.44 48.37
CA PRO A 281 -9.37 28.56 49.21
C PRO A 281 -9.35 28.13 50.68
N ASN A 282 -8.25 28.41 51.38
CA ASN A 282 -8.02 28.04 52.78
C ASN A 282 -8.08 29.24 53.74
N GLY A 283 -8.78 30.31 53.36
CA GLY A 283 -8.85 31.56 54.12
C GLY A 283 -9.87 31.58 55.26
N ASP A 284 -10.82 30.65 55.27
CA ASP A 284 -11.72 30.43 56.39
C ASP A 284 -11.05 29.48 57.39
N GLU A 285 -10.90 29.91 58.66
CA GLU A 285 -10.27 29.09 59.69
C GLU A 285 -10.98 27.76 59.91
N SER A 286 -12.28 27.66 59.58
CA SER A 286 -13.03 26.41 59.69
C SER A 286 -12.72 25.41 58.57
N HIS A 287 -12.16 25.87 57.44
CA HIS A 287 -11.82 25.06 56.26
C HIS A 287 -10.31 25.03 55.97
N ALA A 288 -9.50 25.67 56.81
CA ALA A 288 -8.06 25.75 56.64
C ALA A 288 -7.36 24.44 57.05
N ALA A 289 -6.50 23.91 56.18
CA ALA A 289 -5.57 22.83 56.52
C ALA A 289 -4.30 23.42 57.15
N LEU A 290 -4.25 23.50 58.49
CA LEU A 290 -3.07 24.01 59.20
C LEU A 290 -1.97 22.94 59.28
N ARG A 291 -0.81 23.23 58.69
CA ARG A 291 0.38 22.37 58.81
C ARG A 291 1.20 22.64 60.07
N SER A 292 1.27 23.89 60.51
CA SER A 292 1.93 24.32 61.74
C SER A 292 1.34 25.67 62.18
N ARG A 293 1.16 25.88 63.49
CA ARG A 293 0.64 27.13 64.06
C ARG A 293 1.47 27.51 65.29
N GLN A 294 1.99 28.73 65.30
CA GLN A 294 2.60 29.35 66.47
C GLN A 294 1.83 30.62 66.79
N LEU A 295 1.19 30.66 67.96
CA LEU A 295 0.45 31.81 68.47
C LEU A 295 1.22 32.39 69.66
N ASN A 296 1.67 33.63 69.56
CA ASN A 296 2.30 34.36 70.65
C ASN A 296 1.33 35.46 71.09
N GLU A 297 0.72 35.28 72.25
CA GLU A 297 -0.22 36.25 72.81
C GLU A 297 0.40 36.86 74.06
N SER A 298 0.49 38.19 74.11
CA SER A 298 0.93 38.94 75.27
C SER A 298 -0.10 40.02 75.57
N GLU A 299 -0.88 39.82 76.62
CA GLU A 299 -1.87 40.78 77.09
C GLU A 299 -1.36 41.42 78.37
N GLN A 300 -1.18 42.75 78.37
CA GLN A 300 -0.82 43.52 79.56
C GLN A 300 -1.98 44.45 79.89
N SER A 301 -2.92 43.94 80.69
CA SER A 301 -4.03 44.71 81.25
C SER A 301 -3.60 45.28 82.60
N GLY A 302 -3.39 46.59 82.66
CA GLY A 302 -2.99 47.29 83.88
C GLY A 302 -2.58 48.73 83.63
N SER A 303 -3.50 49.66 83.92
CA SER A 303 -3.26 51.11 83.92
C SER A 303 -2.06 51.48 84.81
N GLY A 304 -1.29 52.47 84.36
CA GLY A 304 0.03 52.80 84.88
C GLY A 304 0.05 53.19 86.36
N TYR A 305 0.91 52.51 87.12
CA TYR A 305 1.49 53.07 88.34
C TYR A 305 2.83 53.74 87.97
N PRO A 306 3.03 55.04 88.25
CA PRO A 306 4.35 55.66 88.13
C PRO A 306 5.21 55.24 89.33
N GLY A 307 5.92 54.12 89.20
CA GLY A 307 6.92 53.66 90.16
C GLY A 307 8.32 54.13 89.72
N GLY A 308 8.83 55.16 90.39
CA GLY A 308 10.04 55.91 90.02
C GLY A 308 11.36 55.12 90.03
N VAL A 309 12.39 55.78 89.49
CA VAL A 309 13.77 55.29 89.30
C VAL A 309 14.43 54.84 90.61
N PRO A 310 15.04 53.64 90.68
CA PRO A 310 15.76 53.18 91.87
C PRO A 310 17.01 54.03 92.15
N GLY A 311 17.12 54.64 93.35
CA GLY A 311 18.41 55.01 93.95
C GLY A 311 18.81 56.49 94.05
N ALA A 312 17.90 57.45 94.27
CA ALA A 312 18.29 58.82 94.66
C ALA A 312 17.72 59.23 96.04
N LEU A 313 18.58 59.81 96.87
CA LEU A 313 18.35 60.21 98.28
C LEU A 313 17.47 61.47 98.39
N SER A 314 16.43 61.45 99.25
CA SER A 314 15.94 62.67 99.92
C SER A 314 15.00 62.34 101.07
N ASN A 315 15.59 62.02 102.21
CA ASN A 315 14.94 62.22 103.50
C ASN A 315 14.96 63.73 103.80
N GLN A 316 13.85 64.40 103.53
CA GLN A 316 13.60 65.74 104.05
C GLN A 316 12.19 65.74 104.68
N PRO A 317 12.04 66.06 105.98
CA PRO A 317 10.73 66.05 106.62
C PRO A 317 9.87 67.21 106.11
N ALA A 318 8.61 66.95 105.82
CA ALA A 318 7.66 67.98 105.40
C ALA A 318 7.25 68.89 106.59
N PRO A 319 7.15 70.22 106.39
CA PRO A 319 6.67 71.19 107.37
C PRO A 319 5.15 71.10 107.63
N ALA A 320 4.70 71.69 108.74
CA ALA A 320 3.37 71.54 109.33
C ALA A 320 2.20 72.05 108.45
N ASN A 321 1.07 71.34 108.56
CA ASN A 321 -0.20 71.58 107.84
C ASN A 321 -0.82 72.95 108.11
N ASN A 322 -1.28 73.61 107.04
CA ASN A 322 -2.33 74.63 107.09
C ASN A 322 -3.55 74.20 106.24
N ALA A 323 -4.73 74.39 106.82
CA ALA A 323 -6.04 73.99 106.32
C ALA A 323 -6.67 75.11 105.43
N PRO A 324 -7.81 74.84 104.76
CA PRO A 324 -8.04 75.20 103.36
C PRO A 324 -8.97 76.41 103.19
N ILE A 325 -9.04 76.96 101.97
CA ILE A 325 -10.29 77.54 101.48
C ILE A 325 -10.41 77.46 99.95
N SER A 326 -11.53 76.88 99.54
CA SER A 326 -12.06 76.74 98.19
C SER A 326 -12.36 78.09 97.52
N HIS A 327 -12.31 78.18 96.18
CA HIS A 327 -13.51 78.33 95.34
C HIS A 327 -13.18 78.53 93.86
N ALA A 328 -13.62 77.55 93.07
CA ALA A 328 -14.51 77.66 91.91
C ALA A 328 -14.22 78.63 90.75
N SER A 329 -14.06 77.98 89.60
CA SER A 329 -14.87 78.17 88.37
C SER A 329 -14.41 79.17 87.32
N GLY A 330 -14.65 78.79 86.05
CA GLY A 330 -14.75 79.69 84.91
C GLY A 330 -13.78 79.35 83.78
N LYS A 331 -13.97 78.21 83.10
CA LYS A 331 -14.62 78.10 81.78
C LYS A 331 -14.07 79.00 80.66
N SER A 332 -13.53 78.30 79.66
CA SER A 332 -13.84 78.43 78.23
C SER A 332 -13.25 79.65 77.48
N LYS A 333 -12.40 79.38 76.49
CA LYS A 333 -12.84 79.05 75.12
C LYS A 333 -11.72 78.35 74.37
#